data_AF-A0A351GJK3-F1
#
_entry.id   AF-A0A351GJK3-F1
#
_cell.length_a   1.000
_cell.length_b   1.000
_cell.length_c   1.000
_cell.angle_alpha   90.00
_cell.angle_beta   90.00
_cell.angle_gamma   90.00
#
_symmetry.space_group_name_H-M   'P 1'
#
loop_
_entity.id
_entity.type
_entity.pdbx_description
1 polymer ?
#
loop_
_entity_poly.entity_id
_entity_poly.type
_entity_poly.pdbx_seq_one_letter_code
_entity_poly.pdbx_strand_id
1 'polypeptide(L)' 'TLFIENKSTNSYTLQLVNSLGQRINQVDVSASSKTSINVKNLNPGVYVVYANGLFAQKIVIR' A
#
# COMPACT_ATOMS: atom_id res chain seq x y z
N THR A 1 10.58 0.52 -4.48
CA THR A 1 10.00 0.02 -3.22
C THR A 1 9.24 1.15 -2.55
N LEU A 2 8.05 0.87 -2.03
CA LEU A 2 7.27 1.82 -1.23
C LEU A 2 7.49 1.49 0.25
N PHE A 3 7.95 2.46 1.04
CA PHE A 3 8.09 2.31 2.49
C PHE A 3 6.89 2.89 3.21
N ILE A 4 6.38 2.16 4.19
CA ILE A 4 5.18 2.54 4.94
C ILE A 4 5.49 2.43 6.42
N GLU A 5 5.08 3.44 7.19
CA GLU A 5 5.20 3.49 8.64
C GLU A 5 3.81 3.64 9.25
N ASN A 6 3.45 2.72 10.13
CA ASN A 6 2.25 2.83 10.96
C ASN A 6 2.66 3.39 12.32
N LYS A 7 2.33 4.66 12.55
CA LYS A 7 2.57 5.34 13.83
C LYS A 7 1.43 5.18 14.83
N SER A 8 0.37 4.45 14.47
CA SER A 8 -0.78 4.24 15.34
C SER A 8 -0.58 3.02 16.25
N THR A 9 -1.43 2.91 17.25
CA THR A 9 -1.52 1.75 18.15
C THR A 9 -2.35 0.59 17.57
N ASN A 10 -2.97 0.76 16.40
CA ASN A 10 -3.75 -0.26 15.73
C ASN A 10 -2.93 -0.93 14.62
N SER A 11 -3.26 -2.17 14.30
CA SER A 11 -2.73 -2.84 13.09
C SER A 11 -3.63 -2.57 11.89
N TYR A 12 -3.04 -2.54 10.69
CA TYR A 12 -3.77 -2.32 9.44
C TYR A 12 -3.41 -3.35 8.39
N THR A 13 -4.40 -3.76 7.61
CA THR A 13 -4.20 -4.44 6.34
C THR A 13 -4.10 -3.39 5.24
N LEU A 14 -2.94 -3.32 4.60
CA LEU A 14 -2.67 -2.46 3.47
C LEU A 14 -2.96 -3.19 2.17
N GLN A 15 -3.66 -2.54 1.24
CA GLN A 15 -3.95 -3.08 -0.08
C GLN A 15 -3.43 -2.11 -1.14
N LEU A 16 -2.61 -2.62 -2.05
CA LEU A 16 -2.20 -1.87 -3.24
C LEU A 16 -3.12 -2.24 -4.40
N VAL A 17 -3.78 -1.26 -4.98
CA VAL A 17 -4.79 -1.43 -6.03
C VAL A 17 -4.39 -0.62 -7.26
N ASN A 18 -4.48 -1.19 -8.46
CA ASN A 18 -4.21 -0.46 -9.71
C ASN A 18 -5.43 0.37 -10.16
N SER A 19 -5.28 1.14 -11.24
CA SER A 19 -6.35 1.98 -11.79
C SER A 19 -7.58 1.21 -12.31
N LEU A 20 -7.46 -0.11 -12.52
CA LEU A 20 -8.57 -0.98 -12.91
C LEU A 20 -9.34 -1.53 -11.71
N GLY A 21 -8.95 -1.16 -10.48
CA GLY A 21 -9.54 -1.69 -9.25
C GLY A 21 -9.01 -3.07 -8.85
N GLN A 22 -7.98 -3.58 -9.52
CA GLN A 22 -7.40 -4.88 -9.19
C GLN A 22 -6.43 -4.76 -8.02
N ARG A 23 -6.59 -5.63 -7.03
CA ARG A 23 -5.65 -5.73 -5.89
C ARG A 23 -4.37 -6.43 -6.34
N ILE A 24 -3.27 -5.68 -6.36
CA ILE A 24 -1.93 -6.12 -6.76
C ILE A 24 -1.17 -6.74 -5.60
N ASN A 25 -1.35 -6.21 -4.40
CA ASN A 25 -0.63 -6.67 -3.22
C ASN A 25 -1.47 -6.44 -1.96
N GLN A 26 -1.22 -7.25 -0.93
CA GLN A 26 -1.76 -7.07 0.41
C GLN A 26 -0.67 -7.37 1.45
N VAL A 27 -0.52 -6.47 2.42
CA VAL A 27 0.44 -6.61 3.53
C VAL A 27 -0.22 -6.16 4.82
N ASP A 28 -0.04 -6.95 5.86
CA ASP A 28 -0.41 -6.52 7.22
C ASP A 28 0.74 -5.76 7.88
N VAL A 29 0.37 -4.69 8.58
CA VAL A 29 1.28 -3.81 9.29
C VAL A 29 0.84 -3.70 10.73
N SER A 30 1.69 -4.19 11.63
CA SER A 30 1.47 -4.11 13.06
C SER A 30 1.48 -2.67 13.54
N ALA A 31 0.90 -2.44 14.71
CA ALA A 31 1.01 -1.19 15.45
C ALA A 31 2.47 -0.75 15.61
N SER A 32 2.72 0.57 15.53
CA SER A 32 4.04 1.17 15.75
C SER A 32 5.18 0.52 14.95
N SER A 33 4.91 0.07 13.71
CA SER A 33 5.86 -0.68 12.90
C SER A 33 6.05 -0.11 11.50
N LYS A 34 7.05 -0.63 10.79
CA LYS A 34 7.36 -0.28 9.40
C LYS A 34 7.27 -1.51 8.52
N THR A 35 6.84 -1.31 7.28
CA THR A 35 6.88 -2.33 6.23
C THR A 35 7.33 -1.73 4.90
N SER A 36 7.49 -2.60 3.91
CA SER A 36 7.67 -2.16 2.54
C SER A 36 6.90 -3.01 1.55
N ILE A 37 6.45 -2.39 0.47
CA ILE A 37 5.83 -3.07 -0.67
C ILE A 37 6.80 -2.95 -1.86
N ASN A 38 7.18 -4.09 -2.44
CA ASN A 38 7.98 -4.08 -3.65
C ASN A 38 7.12 -3.68 -4.85
N VAL A 39 7.46 -2.54 -5.46
CA VAL A 39 6.76 -1.97 -6.62
C VAL A 39 7.63 -1.93 -7.88
N LYS A 40 8.84 -2.53 -7.84
CA LYS A 40 9.84 -2.40 -8.91
C LYS A 40 9.40 -3.04 -10.23
N ASN A 41 8.65 -4.14 -10.16
CA ASN A 41 8.23 -4.91 -11.33
C ASN A 41 6.78 -4.62 -11.74
N LEU A 42 6.18 -3.55 -11.22
CA LEU A 42 4.84 -3.15 -11.60
C LEU A 42 4.89 -2.29 -12.85
N ASN A 43 3.91 -2.46 -13.73
CA ASN A 43 3.78 -1.63 -14.92
C ASN A 43 3.63 -0.15 -14.52
N PRO A 44 4.18 0.79 -15.31
CA PRO A 44 3.93 2.21 -15.12
C PRO A 44 2.43 2.50 -15.06
N GLY A 45 2.02 3.38 -14.15
CA GLY A 45 0.61 3.68 -13.94
C GLY A 45 0.28 4.25 -12.56
N VAL A 46 -1.01 4.45 -12.35
CA VAL A 46 -1.55 4.93 -11.07
C VAL A 46 -1.93 3.75 -10.21
N TYR A 47 -1.49 3.80 -8.95
CA TYR A 47 -1.88 2.85 -7.92
C TYR A 47 -2.34 3.60 -6.67
N VAL A 48 -3.22 2.95 -5.91
CA VAL A 48 -3.78 3.47 -4.67
C VAL A 48 -3.52 2.47 -3.56
N VAL A 49 -3.02 2.98 -2.43
CA VAL A 49 -2.91 2.23 -1.19
C VAL A 49 -4.16 2.50 -0.36
N TYR A 50 -4.80 1.42 0.08
CA TYR A 50 -5.88 1.44 1.05
C TYR A 50 -5.41 0.84 2.36
N ALA A 51 -5.84 1.39 3.50
CA ALA A 51 -5.65 0.82 4.83
C ALA A 51 -7.02 0.42 5.39
N ASN A 52 -7.25 -0.87 5.61
CA ASN A 52 -8.55 -1.42 6.00
C ASN A 52 -9.71 -0.91 5.11
N GLY A 53 -9.47 -0.81 3.79
CA GLY A 53 -10.46 -0.34 2.81
C GLY A 53 -10.61 1.18 2.71
N LEU A 54 -9.96 1.96 3.58
CA LEU A 54 -9.96 3.42 3.50
C LEU A 54 -8.79 3.94 2.67
N PHE A 55 -9.02 4.98 1.86
CA PHE A 55 -7.97 5.59 1.06
C PHE A 55 -6.83 6.09 1.96
N ALA A 56 -5.60 5.66 1.68
CA ALA A 56 -4.41 6.10 2.40
C ALA A 56 -3.51 6.99 1.52
N GLN A 57 -3.16 6.53 0.32
CA GLN A 57 -2.19 7.23 -0.52
C GLN A 57 -2.36 6.86 -2.00
N LYS A 58 -2.21 7.85 -2.90
CA LYS A 58 -1.99 7.62 -4.33
C LYS A 58 -0.50 7.60 -4.65
N ILE A 59 -0.07 6.67 -5.48
CA ILE A 59 1.29 6.63 -6.03
C ILE A 59 1.24 6.56 -7.56
N VAL A 60 2.27 7.10 -8.21
CA VAL A 60 2.46 7.02 -9.66
C VAL A 60 3.79 6.34 -9.92
N ILE A 61 3.75 5.21 -10.59
CA ILE A 61 4.94 4.48 -11.05
C ILE A 61 5.20 4.92 -12.49
N ARG A 62 6.45 5.29 -12.78
CA ARG A 62 6.91 5.73 -14.11
C ARG A 62 7.92 4.74 -14.66
#